data_AF-A0AAF0YR14-F1
#
_entry.id   AF-A0AAF0YR14-F1
#
_cell.length_a   1.000
_cell.length_b   1.000
_cell.length_c   1.000
_cell.angle_alpha   90.00
_cell.angle_beta   90.00
_cell.angle_gamma   90.00
#
_symmetry.space_group_name_H-M   'P 1'
#
loop_
_entity.id
_entity.type
_entity.pdbx_description
1 polymer ?
#
loop_
_entity_poly.entity_id
_entity_poly.type
_entity_poly.pdbx_seq_one_letter_code
_entity_poly.pdbx_strand_id
1 'polypeptide(L)'
;MIEIEDRASIDSDVLALADLVWGLLPDNLRLHVVEGAEVGEEVSAAIDVLDYLASSGIVVPDGVRVVAERILSQISFEPDVLRLKWVLLNLKK
;
A
#
# COMPACT_ATOMS: atom_id res chain seq x y z
N MET A 1 -1.06 25.40 13.41
CA MET A 1 -2.15 24.42 13.36
C MET A 1 -2.20 23.97 11.92
N ILE A 2 -1.61 22.82 11.63
CA ILE A 2 -1.69 22.24 10.29
C ILE A 2 -3.06 21.56 10.28
N GLU A 3 -3.99 22.09 9.50
CA GLU A 3 -5.22 21.36 9.18
C GLU A 3 -4.80 20.12 8.41
N ILE A 4 -4.98 18.95 9.03
CA ILE A 4 -4.95 17.68 8.32
C ILE A 4 -6.32 17.56 7.65
N GLU A 5 -6.52 18.32 6.57
CA GLU A 5 -7.29 17.83 5.41
C GLU A 5 -6.58 16.52 5.01
N ASP A 6 -7.18 15.34 4.89
CA ASP A 6 -8.53 15.03 4.49
C ASP A 6 -8.78 13.54 4.83
N ARG A 7 -9.07 13.23 6.10
CA ARG A 7 -9.43 11.85 6.53
C ARG A 7 -10.78 11.37 5.94
N ALA A 8 -11.47 12.21 5.16
CA ALA A 8 -12.78 11.93 4.62
C ALA A 8 -12.78 11.57 3.12
N SER A 9 -11.62 11.60 2.44
CA SER A 9 -11.56 11.39 0.98
C SER A 9 -11.03 10.03 0.52
N ILE A 10 -10.65 9.12 1.42
CA ILE A 10 -10.25 7.78 1.02
C ILE A 10 -11.52 6.94 0.86
N ASP A 11 -11.84 6.62 -0.39
CA ASP A 11 -12.98 5.80 -0.77
C ASP A 11 -12.92 4.44 -0.04
N SER A 12 -14.07 3.96 0.47
CA SER A 12 -14.17 2.67 1.14
C SER A 12 -13.66 1.52 0.28
N ASP A 13 -13.74 1.65 -1.04
CA ASP A 13 -13.22 0.66 -1.98
C ASP A 13 -11.68 0.59 -1.94
N VAL A 14 -11.00 1.73 -1.76
CA VAL A 14 -9.53 1.79 -1.64
C VAL A 14 -9.07 1.14 -0.34
N LEU A 15 -9.79 1.37 0.76
CA LEU A 15 -9.51 0.73 2.05
C LEU A 15 -9.68 -0.80 1.96
N ALA A 16 -10.76 -1.27 1.32
CA ALA A 16 -10.98 -2.69 1.12
C ALA A 16 -9.89 -3.36 0.27
N LEU A 17 -9.32 -2.63 -0.71
CA LEU A 17 -8.18 -3.12 -1.50
C LEU A 17 -6.89 -3.15 -0.68
N ALA A 18 -6.64 -2.15 0.18
CA ALA A 18 -5.49 -2.14 1.09
C ALA A 18 -5.55 -3.32 2.08
N ASP A 19 -6.72 -3.60 2.65
CA ASP A 19 -6.95 -4.76 3.52
C ASP A 19 -6.70 -6.09 2.79
N LEU A 20 -7.05 -6.16 1.50
CA LEU A 20 -6.80 -7.35 0.69
C LEU A 20 -5.30 -7.54 0.43
N VAL A 21 -4.53 -6.48 0.17
CA VAL A 21 -3.06 -6.55 0.13
C VAL A 21 -2.55 -7.09 1.47
N TRP A 22 -3.02 -6.52 2.59
CA TRP A 22 -2.64 -6.93 3.93
C TRP A 22 -2.87 -8.41 4.21
N GLY A 23 -4.04 -8.94 3.84
CA GLY A 23 -4.40 -10.35 4.03
C GLY A 23 -3.58 -11.34 3.19
N LEU A 24 -3.00 -10.89 2.07
CA LEU A 24 -2.17 -11.71 1.19
C LEU A 24 -0.69 -11.76 1.65
N LEU A 25 -0.32 -10.97 2.65
CA LEU A 25 1.07 -10.86 3.11
C LEU A 25 1.38 -11.85 4.24
N PRO A 26 2.62 -12.39 4.29
CA PRO A 26 3.11 -13.18 5.43
C PRO A 26 3.06 -12.44 6.78
N ASP A 27 2.84 -13.16 7.89
CA ASP A 27 2.69 -12.56 9.23
C ASP A 27 3.93 -11.76 9.69
N ASN A 28 5.13 -12.22 9.33
CA ASN A 28 6.39 -11.55 9.66
C ASN A 28 6.57 -10.20 8.95
N LEU A 29 5.95 -10.03 7.78
CA LEU A 29 5.93 -8.77 7.02
C LEU A 29 4.92 -7.79 7.61
N ARG A 30 3.74 -8.28 7.99
CA ARG A 30 2.69 -7.46 8.63
C ARG A 30 3.20 -6.86 9.95
N LEU A 31 3.93 -7.64 10.75
CA LEU A 31 4.53 -7.16 12.00
C LEU A 31 5.53 -6.00 11.80
N HIS A 32 6.30 -6.00 10.71
CA HIS A 32 7.26 -4.95 10.43
C HIS A 32 6.60 -3.59 10.14
N VAL A 33 5.38 -3.60 9.59
CA VAL A 33 4.69 -2.39 9.12
C VAL A 33 3.79 -1.81 10.20
N VAL A 34 3.21 -2.65 11.06
CA VAL A 34 2.39 -2.20 12.21
C VAL A 34 3.20 -1.30 13.16
N GLU A 35 4.52 -1.44 13.20
CA GLU A 35 5.40 -0.60 14.03
C GLU A 35 5.63 0.80 13.45
N GLY A 36 5.35 1.03 12.15
CA GLY A 36 5.63 2.29 11.45
C GLY A 36 4.40 3.08 11.01
N ALA A 37 3.22 2.47 10.93
CA ALA A 37 2.01 3.10 10.42
C ALA A 37 1.27 3.92 11.49
N GLU A 38 0.99 5.20 11.21
CA GLU A 38 0.10 6.01 12.05
C GLU A 38 -1.37 5.61 11.81
N VAL A 39 -2.21 5.76 12.85
CA VAL A 39 -3.65 5.46 12.76
C VAL A 39 -4.31 6.37 11.71
N GLY A 40 -4.93 5.79 10.68
CA GLY A 40 -5.55 6.54 9.58
C GLY A 40 -4.69 6.71 8.32
N GLU A 41 -3.54 6.03 8.23
CA GLU A 41 -2.68 5.99 7.04
C GLU A 41 -2.66 4.60 6.39
N GLU A 42 -3.79 3.91 6.31
CA GLU A 42 -3.88 2.51 5.87
C GLU A 42 -3.42 2.31 4.41
N VAL A 43 -3.66 3.30 3.54
CA VAL A 43 -3.22 3.27 2.14
C VAL A 43 -1.70 3.46 2.04
N SER A 44 -1.15 4.42 2.76
CA SER A 44 0.30 4.65 2.79
C SER A 44 1.02 3.47 3.43
N ALA A 45 0.45 2.87 4.49
CA ALA A 45 0.93 1.64 5.10
C ALA A 45 0.90 0.45 4.12
N ALA A 46 -0.16 0.31 3.32
CA ALA A 46 -0.21 -0.70 2.27
C ALA A 46 0.88 -0.47 1.20
N ILE A 47 1.14 0.78 0.81
CA ILE A 47 2.23 1.15 -0.09
C ILE A 47 3.60 0.87 0.53
N ASP A 48 3.79 1.16 1.83
CA ASP A 48 5.02 0.83 2.58
C ASP A 48 5.33 -0.66 2.53
N VAL A 49 4.32 -1.52 2.67
CA VAL A 49 4.57 -2.97 2.61
C VAL A 49 5.01 -3.39 1.22
N LEU A 50 4.36 -2.86 0.20
CA LEU A 50 4.71 -3.16 -1.19
C LEU A 50 6.11 -2.63 -1.52
N ASP A 51 6.50 -1.48 -0.97
CA ASP A 51 7.84 -0.89 -1.09
C ASP A 51 8.92 -1.78 -0.43
N TYR A 52 8.63 -2.29 0.77
CA TYR A 52 9.49 -3.27 1.42
C TYR A 52 9.63 -4.56 0.60
N LEU A 53 8.53 -5.07 0.03
CA LEU A 53 8.57 -6.27 -0.81
C LEU A 53 9.44 -6.06 -2.07
N ALA A 54 9.28 -4.92 -2.74
CA ALA A 54 10.06 -4.57 -3.91
C ALA A 54 11.56 -4.43 -3.59
N SER A 55 11.91 -3.81 -2.47
CA SER A 55 13.30 -3.63 -2.03
C SER A 55 13.96 -4.91 -1.50
N SER A 56 13.18 -5.80 -0.87
CA SER A 56 13.67 -7.07 -0.32
C SER A 56 13.87 -8.16 -1.37
N GLY A 57 13.40 -7.94 -2.60
CA GLY A 57 13.49 -8.89 -3.69
C GLY A 57 12.68 -10.17 -3.47
N ILE A 58 11.70 -10.12 -2.56
CA ILE A 58 10.77 -11.21 -2.27
C ILE A 58 9.86 -11.38 -3.49
N VAL A 59 9.63 -12.63 -3.89
CA VAL A 59 8.66 -12.95 -4.95
C VAL A 59 7.26 -12.71 -4.41
N VAL A 60 6.51 -11.87 -5.10
CA VAL A 60 5.18 -11.46 -4.67
C VAL A 60 4.11 -12.18 -5.51
N PRO A 61 3.07 -12.76 -4.89
CA PRO A 61 1.99 -13.40 -5.63
C PRO A 61 1.32 -12.42 -6.60
N ASP A 62 0.97 -12.89 -7.81
CA ASP A 62 0.30 -12.06 -8.83
C ASP A 62 -0.95 -11.36 -8.29
N GLY A 63 -1.67 -11.98 -7.36
CA GLY A 63 -2.84 -11.38 -6.70
C GLY A 63 -2.54 -10.07 -5.98
N VAL A 64 -1.39 -9.96 -5.31
CA VAL A 64 -0.98 -8.73 -4.61
C VAL A 64 -0.71 -7.61 -5.63
N ARG A 65 -0.07 -7.95 -6.75
CA ARG A 65 0.20 -6.99 -7.83
C ARG A 65 -1.09 -6.46 -8.46
N VAL A 66 -2.06 -7.34 -8.77
CA VAL A 66 -3.35 -6.94 -9.34
C VAL A 66 -4.10 -5.99 -8.42
N VAL A 67 -4.05 -6.22 -7.11
CA VAL A 67 -4.68 -5.36 -6.12
C VAL A 67 -3.93 -4.02 -6.01
N ALA A 68 -2.60 -4.02 -6.00
CA ALA A 68 -1.78 -2.80 -6.02
C ALA A 68 -2.03 -1.94 -7.28
N GLU A 69 -2.16 -2.55 -8.46
CA GLU A 69 -2.53 -1.85 -9.70
C GLU A 69 -3.93 -1.23 -9.62
N ARG A 70 -4.87 -1.89 -8.93
CA ARG A 70 -6.20 -1.33 -8.67
C ARG A 70 -6.16 -0.14 -7.71
N ILE A 71 -5.41 -0.23 -6.61
CA ILE A 71 -5.20 0.90 -5.68
C ILE A 71 -4.67 2.11 -6.46
N LEU A 72 -3.65 1.91 -7.30
CA LEU A 72 -3.05 2.98 -8.12
C LEU A 72 -4.08 3.70 -9.00
N SER A 73 -5.07 2.98 -9.53
CA SER A 73 -6.12 3.55 -10.37
C SER A 73 -7.18 4.36 -9.60
N GLN A 74 -7.22 4.22 -8.27
CA GLN A 74 -8.26 4.80 -7.42
C GLN A 74 -7.74 5.90 -6.47
N ILE A 75 -6.42 5.95 -6.23
CA ILE A 75 -5.81 7.03 -5.45
C ILE A 75 -5.49 8.25 -6.33
N SER A 76 -5.66 9.44 -5.78
CA SER A 76 -5.39 10.72 -6.46
C SER A 76 -4.20 11.48 -5.87
N PHE A 77 -3.73 11.08 -4.68
CA PHE A 77 -2.62 11.74 -4.00
C PHE A 77 -1.30 11.46 -4.73
N GLU A 78 -0.72 12.50 -5.33
CA GLU A 78 0.43 12.38 -6.24
C GLU A 78 1.66 11.69 -5.64
N PRO A 79 2.08 11.97 -4.39
CA PRO A 79 3.20 11.26 -3.78
C PRO A 79 3.00 9.74 -3.71
N ASP A 80 1.82 9.30 -3.29
CA ASP A 80 1.48 7.87 -3.18
C ASP A 80 1.37 7.21 -4.55
N VAL A 81 0.81 7.91 -5.53
CA VAL A 81 0.76 7.47 -6.94
C VAL A 81 2.18 7.23 -7.48
N LEU A 82 3.10 8.17 -7.30
CA LEU A 82 4.48 8.05 -7.77
C LEU A 82 5.20 6.89 -7.08
N ARG A 83 5.01 6.76 -5.77
CA ARG A 83 5.61 5.71 -4.97
C ARG A 83 5.10 4.33 -5.40
N LEU A 84 3.79 4.15 -5.50
CA LEU A 84 3.18 2.88 -5.90
C LEU A 84 3.55 2.49 -7.35
N LYS A 85 3.70 3.46 -8.26
CA LYS A 85 4.24 3.20 -9.61
C LYS A 85 5.67 2.67 -9.57
N TRP A 86 6.55 3.27 -8.76
CA TRP A 86 7.91 2.79 -8.59
C TRP A 86 7.93 1.36 -8.04
N VAL A 87 7.10 1.08 -7.04
CA VAL A 87 6.99 -0.25 -6.43
C VAL A 87 6.56 -1.30 -7.47
N LEU A 88 5.50 -1.06 -8.21
CA LEU A 88 4.99 -1.98 -9.24
C LEU A 88 6.01 -2.31 -10.34
N LEU A 89 6.91 -1.38 -10.65
CA LEU A 89 8.01 -1.60 -11.61
C LEU A 89 9.11 -2.51 -11.04
N ASN A 90 9.30 -2.52 -9.73
CA ASN A 90 10.38 -3.22 -9.05
C ASN A 90 9.93 -4.53 -8.36
N LEU A 91 8.62 -4.79 -8.28
CA LEU A 91 8.07 -6.06 -7.80
C LEU A 91 8.50 -7.22 -8.71
N LYS A 92 9.17 -8.22 -8.12
CA LYS A 92 9.59 -9.44 -8.80
C LYS A 92 8.46 -10.46 -8.86
N LYS A 93 8.30 -11.07 -10.03
CA LYS A 93 7.41 -12.21 -10.29
C LYS A 93 8.04 -13.52 -9.81
#